data_AF-A0A826HYL4-F1
#
_entry.id   AF-A0A826HYL4-F1
#
_cell.length_a   1.000
_cell.length_b   1.000
_cell.length_c   1.000
_cell.angle_alpha   90.00
_cell.angle_beta   90.00
_cell.angle_gamma   90.00
#
_symmetry.space_group_name_H-M   'P 1'
#
loop_
_entity.id
_entity.type
_entity.pdbx_description
1 polymer ?
#
loop_
_entity_poly.entity_id
_entity_poly.type
_entity_poly.pdbx_seq_one_letter_code
_entity_poly.pdbx_strand_id
1 'polypeptide(L)'
;MNSILALGLLLLVMMLVIGGKQGLANLFALIVNALLMILVVILMASGFNPIILAVIFGLIILASTIFLSTNHMEVVGPAFVSALLIMVLLTGGVIMTMTLGQTAGFGLESSESLEGFSIYIGISFHHILIAATLLSTLGAIAEASVSVAVGMNEIKGQTSDIGIKQMGHEIIGTALNTLFFGFFGGFSSLFIWFASLRYPFSQIINNKIFVGQLLQVLISAIAVVLTVPMTTCVVTTRHAHQRKK
;
A
#
# COMPACT_ATOMS: atom_id res chain seq x y z
N MET A 1 4.76 -14.49 28.86
CA MET A 1 4.76 -14.66 27.39
C MET A 1 4.83 -13.27 26.78
N ASN A 2 5.75 -13.02 25.84
CA ASN A 2 5.84 -11.71 25.17
C ASN A 2 4.50 -11.41 24.49
N SER A 3 3.96 -10.19 24.63
CA SER A 3 2.64 -9.82 24.08
C SER A 3 2.56 -10.03 22.57
N ILE A 4 3.68 -9.83 21.88
CA ILE A 4 3.85 -10.09 20.44
C ILE A 4 3.62 -11.57 20.12
N LEU A 5 4.21 -12.48 20.90
CA LEU A 5 4.05 -13.92 20.68
C LEU A 5 2.61 -14.37 20.97
N ALA A 6 1.96 -13.78 21.98
CA ALA A 6 0.57 -14.07 22.29
C ALA A 6 -0.38 -13.65 21.16
N LEU A 7 -0.23 -12.44 20.63
CA LEU A 7 -1.03 -11.93 19.51
C LEU A 7 -0.73 -12.68 18.21
N GLY A 8 0.54 -13.02 17.95
CA GLY A 8 0.92 -13.80 16.78
C GLY A 8 0.31 -15.20 16.77
N LEU A 9 0.33 -15.87 17.94
CA LEU A 9 -0.28 -17.20 18.07
C LEU A 9 -1.81 -17.13 17.97
N LEU A 10 -2.44 -16.11 18.57
CA LEU A 10 -3.88 -15.87 18.43
C LEU A 10 -4.28 -15.64 16.97
N LEU A 11 -3.53 -14.81 16.24
CA LEU A 11 -3.78 -14.55 14.82
C LEU A 11 -3.63 -15.83 13.99
N LEU A 12 -2.60 -16.64 14.25
CA LEU A 12 -2.37 -17.91 13.57
C LEU A 12 -3.54 -18.87 13.78
N VAL A 13 -4.00 -19.02 15.03
CA VAL A 13 -5.16 -19.87 15.36
C VAL A 13 -6.43 -19.36 14.66
N MET A 14 -6.69 -18.06 14.67
CA MET A 14 -7.87 -17.49 14.01
C MET A 14 -7.83 -17.66 12.49
N MET A 15 -6.67 -17.47 11.86
CA MET A 15 -6.49 -17.69 10.42
C MET A 15 -6.68 -19.16 10.05
N LEU A 16 -6.24 -20.09 10.90
CA LEU A 16 -6.48 -21.53 10.72
C LEU A 16 -7.95 -21.91 10.83
N VAL A 17 -8.63 -21.41 11.87
CA VAL A 17 -10.02 -21.79 12.17
C VAL A 17 -11.00 -21.16 11.18
N ILE A 18 -10.82 -19.89 10.83
CA ILE A 18 -11.76 -19.14 9.98
C ILE A 18 -11.35 -19.22 8.51
N GLY A 19 -10.06 -18.97 8.22
CA GLY A 19 -9.55 -18.91 6.84
C GLY A 19 -9.13 -20.26 6.27
N GLY A 20 -9.01 -21.30 7.11
CA GLY A 20 -8.59 -22.64 6.68
C GLY A 20 -7.23 -22.61 5.96
N LYS A 21 -7.13 -23.31 4.83
CA LYS A 21 -5.92 -23.34 4.00
C LYS A 21 -5.59 -21.97 3.40
N GLN A 22 -6.60 -21.17 3.07
CA GLN A 22 -6.37 -19.84 2.49
C GLN A 22 -5.86 -18.85 3.54
N GLY A 23 -6.35 -18.95 4.78
CA GLY A 23 -5.85 -18.15 5.90
C GLY A 23 -4.36 -18.37 6.15
N LEU A 24 -3.90 -19.64 6.08
CA LEU A 24 -2.47 -19.96 6.16
C LEU A 24 -1.67 -19.38 4.99
N ALA A 25 -2.18 -19.47 3.77
CA ALA A 25 -1.52 -18.90 2.59
C ALA A 25 -1.36 -17.38 2.72
N ASN A 26 -2.41 -16.68 3.18
CA ASN A 26 -2.38 -15.25 3.42
C ASN A 26 -1.39 -14.86 4.54
N LEU A 27 -1.34 -15.64 5.63
CA LEU A 27 -0.37 -15.43 6.71
C LEU A 27 1.07 -15.63 6.22
N PHE A 28 1.29 -16.66 5.41
CA PHE A 28 2.60 -16.91 4.80
C PHE A 28 3.00 -15.76 3.86
N ALA A 29 2.07 -15.26 3.04
CA ALA A 29 2.29 -14.09 2.18
C ALA A 29 2.68 -12.85 3.00
N LEU A 30 2.00 -12.61 4.12
CA LEU A 30 2.32 -11.50 5.03
C LEU A 30 3.76 -11.62 5.57
N ILE A 31 4.19 -12.81 5.98
CA ILE A 31 5.55 -13.05 6.46
C ILE A 31 6.57 -12.82 5.34
N VAL A 32 6.33 -13.36 4.14
CA VAL A 32 7.21 -13.16 2.98
C VAL A 32 7.34 -11.68 2.64
N ASN A 33 6.22 -10.95 2.57
CA ASN A 33 6.21 -9.51 2.31
C ASN A 33 6.95 -8.72 3.41
N ALA A 34 6.78 -9.08 4.68
CA ALA A 34 7.49 -8.45 5.79
C ALA A 34 9.01 -8.68 5.69
N LEU A 35 9.43 -9.90 5.37
CA LEU A 35 10.85 -10.24 5.16
C LEU A 35 11.44 -9.48 3.96
N LEU A 36 10.68 -9.38 2.85
CA LEU A 36 11.09 -8.61 1.68
C LEU A 36 11.22 -7.12 2.03
N MET A 37 10.28 -6.54 2.78
CA MET A 37 10.36 -5.15 3.23
C MET A 37 11.57 -4.90 4.14
N ILE A 38 11.85 -5.80 5.09
CA ILE A 38 13.04 -5.72 5.94
C ILE A 38 14.31 -5.78 5.08
N LEU A 39 14.36 -6.71 4.12
CA LEU A 39 15.48 -6.87 3.20
C LEU A 39 15.70 -5.58 2.39
N VAL A 40 14.62 -4.98 1.86
CA VAL A 40 14.69 -3.69 1.15
C VAL A 40 15.34 -2.60 2.02
N VAL A 41 14.94 -2.49 3.29
CA VAL A 41 15.52 -1.51 4.22
C VAL A 41 17.01 -1.79 4.47
N ILE A 42 17.41 -3.06 4.61
CA ILE A 42 18.83 -3.45 4.78
C ILE A 42 19.65 -3.11 3.54
N LEU A 43 19.13 -3.38 2.33
CA LEU A 43 19.80 -3.01 1.08
C LEU A 43 19.89 -1.49 0.92
N MET A 44 18.83 -0.76 1.26
CA MET A 44 18.88 0.70 1.29
C MET A 44 20.02 1.15 2.20
N ALA A 45 20.05 0.69 3.46
CA ALA A 45 21.10 1.04 4.42
C ALA A 45 22.53 0.68 3.96
N SER A 46 22.67 -0.33 3.09
CA SER A 46 23.95 -0.72 2.48
C SER A 46 24.40 0.21 1.33
N GLY A 47 23.64 1.27 1.03
CA GLY A 47 23.99 2.29 0.03
C GLY A 47 23.42 2.06 -1.36
N PHE A 48 22.58 1.03 -1.56
CA PHE A 48 21.91 0.81 -2.84
C PHE A 48 20.84 1.88 -3.10
N ASN A 49 20.58 2.19 -4.38
CA ASN A 49 19.61 3.22 -4.75
C ASN A 49 18.18 2.83 -4.30
N PRO A 50 17.55 3.61 -3.40
CA PRO A 50 16.23 3.28 -2.86
C PRO A 50 15.12 3.15 -3.91
N ILE A 51 15.15 3.96 -4.97
CA ILE A 51 14.11 3.95 -6.02
C ILE A 51 14.17 2.65 -6.81
N ILE A 52 15.39 2.24 -7.20
CA ILE A 52 15.59 0.98 -7.95
C ILE A 52 15.13 -0.21 -7.10
N LEU A 53 15.49 -0.22 -5.81
CA LEU A 53 15.02 -1.25 -4.88
C LEU A 53 13.51 -1.27 -4.76
N ALA A 54 12.86 -0.11 -4.61
CA ALA A 54 11.40 -0.03 -4.51
C ALA A 54 10.69 -0.54 -5.76
N VAL A 55 11.22 -0.29 -6.96
CA VAL A 55 10.62 -0.81 -8.21
C VAL A 55 10.79 -2.33 -8.31
N ILE A 56 11.99 -2.85 -8.08
CA ILE A 56 12.28 -4.29 -8.22
C ILE A 56 11.56 -5.08 -7.13
N PHE A 57 11.77 -4.74 -5.86
CA PHE A 57 11.12 -5.43 -4.76
C PHE A 57 9.63 -5.14 -4.70
N GLY A 58 9.20 -3.95 -5.13
CA GLY A 58 7.77 -3.65 -5.23
C GLY A 58 7.06 -4.57 -6.21
N LEU A 59 7.68 -4.90 -7.34
CA LEU A 59 7.16 -5.92 -8.27
C LEU A 59 7.05 -7.30 -7.60
N ILE A 60 8.08 -7.72 -6.86
CA ILE A 60 8.11 -9.02 -6.19
C ILE A 60 7.06 -9.09 -5.08
N ILE A 61 6.94 -8.03 -4.27
CA ILE A 61 5.95 -7.91 -3.19
C ILE A 61 4.53 -7.91 -3.79
N LEU A 62 4.31 -7.17 -4.87
CA LEU A 62 3.02 -7.14 -5.56
C LEU A 62 2.65 -8.53 -6.10
N ALA A 63 3.59 -9.21 -6.75
CA ALA A 63 3.40 -10.57 -7.23
C ALA A 63 3.11 -11.54 -6.06
N SER A 64 3.93 -11.52 -5.02
CA SER A 64 3.75 -12.39 -3.84
C SER A 64 2.38 -12.17 -3.20
N THR A 65 1.98 -10.91 -3.02
CA THR A 65 0.67 -10.56 -2.45
C THR A 65 -0.48 -11.08 -3.30
N ILE A 66 -0.49 -10.81 -4.60
CA ILE A 66 -1.61 -11.16 -5.48
C ILE A 66 -1.69 -12.67 -5.71
N PHE A 67 -0.57 -13.35 -5.95
CA PHE A 67 -0.56 -14.79 -6.23
C PHE A 67 -0.85 -15.65 -5.00
N LEU A 68 -0.50 -15.20 -3.80
CA LEU A 68 -0.77 -15.94 -2.57
C LEU A 68 -2.14 -15.60 -1.95
N SER A 69 -2.71 -14.43 -2.27
CA SER A 69 -3.97 -13.97 -1.66
C SER A 69 -5.24 -14.65 -2.18
N THR A 70 -5.20 -15.32 -3.34
CA THR A 70 -6.38 -15.95 -3.93
C THR A 70 -6.06 -17.29 -4.59
N ASN A 71 -6.97 -18.27 -4.45
CA ASN A 71 -6.90 -19.56 -5.14
C ASN A 71 -7.47 -19.52 -6.57
N HIS A 72 -8.14 -18.43 -6.94
CA HIS A 72 -8.78 -18.32 -8.25
C HIS A 72 -7.74 -17.94 -9.31
N MET A 73 -7.11 -18.91 -9.96
CA MET A 73 -6.09 -18.65 -10.98
C MET A 73 -6.58 -17.78 -12.14
N GLU A 74 -7.89 -17.74 -12.39
CA GLU A 74 -8.51 -16.90 -13.42
C GLU A 74 -8.41 -15.40 -13.13
N VAL A 75 -8.41 -15.01 -11.85
CA VAL A 75 -8.41 -13.58 -11.42
C VAL A 75 -7.01 -13.05 -11.07
N VAL A 76 -6.06 -13.94 -10.75
CA VAL A 76 -4.68 -13.57 -10.41
C VAL A 76 -4.01 -12.81 -11.56
N GLY A 77 -4.13 -13.32 -12.79
CA GLY A 77 -3.50 -12.72 -13.96
C GLY A 77 -4.00 -11.29 -14.24
N PRO A 78 -5.33 -11.07 -14.38
CA PRO A 78 -5.90 -9.73 -14.58
C PRO A 78 -5.55 -8.76 -13.45
N ALA A 79 -5.66 -9.19 -12.19
CA ALA A 79 -5.34 -8.37 -11.02
C ALA A 79 -3.86 -7.97 -10.99
N PHE A 80 -2.96 -8.88 -11.35
CA PHE A 80 -1.53 -8.59 -11.40
C PHE A 80 -1.19 -7.61 -12.53
N VAL A 81 -1.76 -7.80 -13.73
CA VAL A 81 -1.52 -6.90 -14.86
C VAL A 81 -2.06 -5.50 -14.58
N SER A 82 -3.26 -5.37 -14.01
CA SER A 82 -3.81 -4.05 -13.67
C SER A 82 -2.98 -3.36 -12.58
N ALA A 83 -2.60 -4.09 -11.54
CA ALA A 83 -1.76 -3.57 -10.47
C ALA A 83 -0.38 -3.12 -10.97
N LEU A 84 0.23 -3.88 -11.89
CA LEU A 84 1.49 -3.53 -12.54
C LEU A 84 1.37 -2.22 -13.32
N LEU A 85 0.33 -2.09 -14.15
CA LEU A 85 0.10 -0.88 -14.95
C LEU A 85 -0.09 0.35 -14.07
N ILE A 86 -0.84 0.22 -12.97
CA ILE A 86 -1.03 1.31 -12.00
C ILE A 86 0.28 1.66 -11.31
N MET A 87 1.07 0.68 -10.88
CA MET A 87 2.35 0.94 -10.21
C MET A 87 3.32 1.70 -11.12
N VAL A 88 3.41 1.32 -12.40
CA VAL A 88 4.22 2.03 -13.40
C VAL A 88 3.71 3.45 -13.61
N LEU A 89 2.39 3.63 -13.77
CA LEU A 89 1.77 4.94 -13.97
C LEU A 89 2.01 5.88 -12.77
N LEU A 90 1.85 5.36 -11.55
CA LEU A 90 2.02 6.13 -10.33
C LEU A 90 3.47 6.48 -10.04
N THR A 91 4.43 5.69 -10.52
CA THR A 91 5.85 5.95 -10.25
C THR A 91 6.26 7.36 -10.67
N GLY A 92 5.83 7.82 -11.85
CA GLY A 92 6.08 9.20 -12.30
C GLY A 92 5.41 10.25 -11.40
N GLY A 93 4.15 10.02 -11.03
CA GLY A 93 3.40 10.91 -10.14
C GLY A 93 3.99 11.00 -8.74
N VAL A 94 4.46 9.89 -8.18
CA VAL A 94 5.13 9.83 -6.86
C VAL A 94 6.42 10.63 -6.90
N ILE A 95 7.26 10.44 -7.92
CA ILE A 95 8.53 11.17 -8.04
C ILE A 95 8.24 12.68 -8.11
N MET A 96 7.28 13.11 -8.92
CA MET A 96 6.92 14.52 -9.05
C MET A 96 6.35 15.10 -7.74
N THR A 97 5.38 14.43 -7.12
CA THR A 97 4.72 14.93 -5.90
C THR A 97 5.66 14.96 -4.70
N MET A 98 6.49 13.94 -4.51
CA MET A 98 7.43 13.86 -3.38
C MET A 98 8.61 14.82 -3.52
N THR A 99 9.03 15.13 -4.75
CA THR A 99 10.05 16.17 -4.97
C THR A 99 9.50 17.58 -4.72
N LEU A 100 8.26 17.86 -5.15
CA LEU A 100 7.60 19.14 -4.90
C LEU A 100 7.19 19.33 -3.44
N GLY A 101 6.84 18.24 -2.74
CA GLY A 101 6.38 18.29 -1.35
C GLY A 101 7.47 18.64 -0.34
N GLN A 102 8.75 18.47 -0.69
CA GLN A 102 9.92 18.81 0.17
C GLN A 102 9.85 18.23 1.60
N THR A 103 9.18 17.09 1.78
CA THR A 103 8.96 16.45 3.09
C THR A 103 10.05 15.45 3.48
N ALA A 104 11.11 15.31 2.67
CA ALA A 104 12.14 14.31 2.86
C ALA A 104 13.05 14.58 4.06
N GLY A 105 13.30 13.54 4.86
CA GLY A 105 14.19 13.57 6.03
C GLY A 105 13.45 13.72 7.35
N PHE A 106 14.19 13.93 8.43
CA PHE A 106 13.60 14.05 9.76
C PHE A 106 12.79 15.35 9.91
N GLY A 107 11.69 15.28 10.65
CA GLY A 107 10.91 16.43 11.10
C GLY A 107 11.43 16.90 12.46
N LEU A 108 11.01 18.08 12.91
CA LEU A 108 11.44 18.64 14.19
C LEU A 108 11.12 17.67 15.34
N GLU A 109 9.90 17.12 15.33
CA GLU A 109 9.39 16.23 16.37
C GLU A 109 10.07 14.86 16.39
N SER A 110 10.67 14.42 15.27
CA SER A 110 11.43 13.17 15.21
C SER A 110 12.93 13.34 15.39
N SER A 111 13.44 14.57 15.22
CA SER A 111 14.88 14.87 15.32
C SER A 111 15.36 15.05 16.76
N GLU A 112 14.48 15.44 17.69
CA GLU A 112 14.83 15.61 19.11
C GLU A 112 15.42 14.33 19.72
N SER A 113 14.89 13.16 19.34
CA SER A 113 15.42 11.86 19.79
C SER A 113 16.76 11.46 19.15
N LEU A 114 17.20 12.18 18.11
CA LEU A 114 18.44 11.94 17.38
C LEU A 114 19.54 12.93 17.78
N GLU A 115 19.29 13.81 18.75
CA GLU A 115 20.27 14.76 19.23
C GLU A 115 21.52 14.06 19.76
N GLY A 116 22.70 14.49 19.30
CA GLY A 116 23.98 13.85 19.61
C GLY A 116 24.38 12.68 18.69
N PHE A 117 23.52 12.25 17.76
CA PHE A 117 23.87 11.27 16.73
C PHE A 117 24.18 11.93 15.38
N SER A 118 24.94 11.22 14.53
CA SER A 118 25.12 11.63 13.14
C SER A 118 23.83 11.39 12.35
N ILE A 119 23.25 12.46 11.80
CA ILE A 119 22.11 12.40 10.89
C ILE A 119 22.49 12.02 9.45
N TYR A 120 23.79 11.84 9.18
CA TYR A 120 24.28 11.42 7.88
C TYR A 120 24.19 9.90 7.71
N ILE A 121 23.28 9.47 6.85
CA ILE A 121 23.02 8.05 6.52
C ILE A 121 23.59 7.63 5.15
N GLY A 122 24.38 8.48 4.48
CA GLY A 122 25.02 8.15 3.20
C GLY A 122 24.09 8.05 1.98
N ILE A 123 22.78 8.25 2.17
CA ILE A 123 21.74 8.08 1.13
C ILE A 123 20.83 9.29 1.15
N SER A 124 20.35 9.70 -0.04
CA SER A 124 19.39 10.81 -0.15
C SER A 124 18.06 10.46 0.50
N PHE A 125 17.66 11.26 1.48
CA PHE A 125 16.33 11.20 2.09
C PHE A 125 15.20 11.36 1.06
N HIS A 126 15.42 12.09 -0.03
CA HIS A 126 14.42 12.21 -1.10
C HIS A 126 14.19 10.87 -1.80
N HIS A 127 15.25 10.13 -2.10
CA HIS A 127 15.13 8.81 -2.70
C HIS A 127 14.45 7.82 -1.75
N ILE A 128 14.77 7.89 -0.45
CA ILE A 128 14.11 7.07 0.59
C ILE A 128 12.61 7.40 0.65
N LEU A 129 12.24 8.68 0.64
CA LEU A 129 10.84 9.10 0.69
C LEU A 129 10.05 8.60 -0.54
N ILE A 130 10.62 8.74 -1.74
CA ILE A 130 10.03 8.22 -2.98
C ILE A 130 9.85 6.71 -2.88
N ALA A 131 10.89 5.99 -2.46
CA ALA A 131 10.87 4.54 -2.32
C ALA A 131 9.82 4.07 -1.30
N ALA A 132 9.78 4.70 -0.13
CA ALA A 132 8.81 4.40 0.92
C ALA A 132 7.37 4.64 0.44
N THR A 133 7.14 5.71 -0.32
CA THR A 133 5.82 6.02 -0.91
C THR A 133 5.42 4.97 -1.94
N LEU A 134 6.33 4.54 -2.81
CA LEU A 134 6.03 3.46 -3.77
C LEU A 134 5.63 2.18 -3.03
N LEU A 135 6.42 1.77 -2.04
CA LEU A 135 6.16 0.57 -1.25
C LEU A 135 4.85 0.67 -0.44
N SER A 136 4.51 1.86 0.09
CA SER A 136 3.27 2.05 0.87
C SER A 136 2.01 1.93 0.02
N THR A 137 2.07 2.19 -1.29
CA THR A 137 0.91 2.06 -2.19
C THR A 137 0.62 0.62 -2.59
N LEU A 138 1.61 -0.30 -2.52
CA LEU A 138 1.51 -1.66 -3.07
C LEU A 138 0.36 -2.47 -2.46
N GLY A 139 0.21 -2.40 -1.14
CA GLY A 139 -0.84 -3.14 -0.44
C GLY A 139 -2.24 -2.72 -0.89
N ALA A 140 -2.47 -1.40 -0.98
CA ALA A 140 -3.75 -0.84 -1.39
C ALA A 140 -4.08 -1.17 -2.86
N ILE A 141 -3.07 -1.13 -3.75
CA ILE A 141 -3.23 -1.51 -5.16
C ILE A 141 -3.56 -3.01 -5.27
N ALA A 142 -2.83 -3.88 -4.55
CA ALA A 142 -3.05 -5.32 -4.60
C ALA A 142 -4.43 -5.71 -4.04
N GLU A 143 -4.84 -5.12 -2.91
CA GLU A 143 -6.15 -5.37 -2.31
C GLU A 143 -7.29 -4.95 -3.26
N ALA A 144 -7.20 -3.74 -3.82
CA ALA A 144 -8.21 -3.23 -4.75
C ALA A 144 -8.25 -4.05 -6.05
N SER A 145 -7.11 -4.43 -6.60
CA SER A 145 -7.06 -5.22 -7.85
C SER A 145 -7.61 -6.62 -7.66
N VAL A 146 -7.28 -7.31 -6.57
CA VAL A 146 -7.81 -8.65 -6.28
C VAL A 146 -9.30 -8.58 -6.01
N SER A 147 -9.77 -7.63 -5.19
CA SER A 147 -11.19 -7.50 -4.85
C SER A 147 -12.06 -7.23 -6.07
N VAL A 148 -11.62 -6.32 -6.96
CA VAL A 148 -12.35 -6.04 -8.21
C VAL A 148 -12.30 -7.23 -9.15
N ALA A 149 -11.15 -7.90 -9.29
CA ALA A 149 -11.04 -9.04 -10.19
C ALA A 149 -11.91 -10.23 -9.75
N VAL A 150 -11.97 -10.50 -8.43
CA VAL A 150 -12.86 -11.51 -7.85
C VAL A 150 -14.32 -11.13 -8.09
N GLY A 151 -14.73 -9.91 -7.72
CA GLY A 151 -16.12 -9.49 -7.87
C GLY A 151 -16.59 -9.49 -9.33
N MET A 152 -15.74 -9.05 -10.27
CA MET A 152 -16.02 -9.15 -11.70
C MET A 152 -16.18 -10.60 -12.18
N ASN A 153 -15.37 -11.53 -11.67
CA ASN A 153 -15.42 -12.93 -12.04
C ASN A 153 -16.67 -13.64 -11.49
N GLU A 154 -17.09 -13.31 -10.26
CA GLU A 154 -18.33 -13.84 -9.66
C GLU A 154 -19.57 -13.38 -10.44
N ILE A 155 -19.55 -12.15 -10.93
CA ILE A 155 -20.65 -11.54 -11.67
C ILE A 155 -20.81 -12.11 -13.10
N LYS A 156 -19.81 -12.82 -13.66
CA LYS A 156 -19.81 -13.51 -14.99
C LYS A 156 -20.46 -12.74 -16.17
N GLY A 157 -20.50 -11.41 -16.11
CA GLY A 157 -21.16 -10.57 -17.11
C GLY A 157 -22.69 -10.66 -17.15
N GLN A 158 -23.35 -11.07 -16.05
CA GLN A 158 -24.81 -11.08 -15.92
C GLN A 158 -25.38 -9.78 -15.30
N THR A 159 -24.51 -8.83 -14.94
CA THR A 159 -24.92 -7.60 -14.24
C THR A 159 -24.91 -6.38 -15.15
N SER A 160 -25.84 -5.46 -14.90
CA SER A 160 -25.90 -4.12 -15.50
C SER A 160 -24.64 -3.30 -15.17
N ASP A 161 -24.27 -2.35 -16.03
CA ASP A 161 -23.20 -1.37 -15.76
C ASP A 161 -23.35 -0.68 -14.39
N ILE A 162 -24.59 -0.55 -13.89
CA ILE A 162 -24.89 0.00 -12.57
C ILE A 162 -24.29 -0.84 -11.44
N GLY A 163 -24.36 -2.17 -11.52
CA GLY A 163 -23.86 -3.05 -10.46
C GLY A 163 -22.32 -3.09 -10.41
N ILE A 164 -21.65 -3.03 -11.57
CA ILE A 164 -20.18 -2.92 -11.64
C ILE A 164 -19.73 -1.60 -11.00
N LYS A 165 -20.43 -0.50 -11.29
CA LYS A 165 -20.13 0.80 -10.70
C LYS A 165 -20.34 0.81 -9.19
N GLN A 166 -21.41 0.18 -8.70
CA GLN A 166 -21.70 0.09 -7.27
C GLN A 166 -20.63 -0.73 -6.54
N MET A 167 -20.26 -1.90 -7.06
CA MET A 167 -19.17 -2.73 -6.50
C MET A 167 -17.85 -1.94 -6.44
N GLY A 168 -17.51 -1.22 -7.52
CA GLY A 168 -16.33 -0.36 -7.54
C GLY A 168 -16.37 0.73 -6.48
N HIS A 169 -17.54 1.35 -6.26
CA HIS A 169 -17.71 2.38 -5.22
C HIS A 169 -17.54 1.80 -3.81
N GLU A 170 -18.10 0.61 -3.54
CA GLU A 170 -17.95 -0.08 -2.27
C GLU A 170 -16.49 -0.42 -1.97
N ILE A 171 -15.76 -0.97 -2.96
CA ILE A 171 -14.33 -1.30 -2.82
C ILE A 171 -13.47 -0.04 -2.58
N ILE A 172 -13.76 1.05 -3.29
CA ILE A 172 -13.07 2.33 -3.05
C ILE A 172 -13.35 2.81 -1.62
N GLY A 173 -14.62 2.79 -1.20
CA GLY A 173 -15.03 3.24 0.13
C GLY A 173 -14.34 2.48 1.25
N THR A 174 -14.31 1.14 1.18
CA THR A 174 -13.65 0.31 2.19
C THR A 174 -12.14 0.56 2.24
N ALA A 175 -11.48 0.65 1.09
CA ALA A 175 -10.05 0.90 1.03
C ALA A 175 -9.67 2.30 1.55
N LEU A 176 -10.43 3.33 1.21
CA LEU A 176 -10.22 4.69 1.72
C LEU A 176 -10.38 4.75 3.24
N ASN A 177 -11.38 4.05 3.80
CA ASN A 177 -11.56 3.97 5.24
C ASN A 177 -10.38 3.29 5.93
N THR A 178 -9.88 2.19 5.38
CA THR A 178 -8.68 1.50 5.92
C THR A 178 -7.46 2.42 5.94
N LEU A 179 -7.20 3.14 4.83
CA LEU A 179 -6.12 4.12 4.74
C LEU A 179 -6.30 5.26 5.75
N PHE A 180 -7.52 5.77 5.88
CA PHE A 180 -7.86 6.86 6.79
C PHE A 180 -7.65 6.45 8.26
N PHE A 181 -8.13 5.27 8.67
CA PHE A 181 -7.95 4.77 10.03
C PHE A 181 -6.49 4.45 10.34
N GLY A 182 -5.75 3.89 9.37
CA GLY A 182 -4.31 3.67 9.51
C GLY A 182 -3.54 4.98 9.74
N PHE A 183 -3.89 6.02 8.97
CA PHE A 183 -3.33 7.36 9.14
C PHE A 183 -3.69 7.98 10.49
N PHE A 184 -4.99 8.07 10.81
CA PHE A 184 -5.42 8.74 12.04
C PHE A 184 -4.97 8.00 13.31
N GLY A 185 -5.03 6.67 13.31
CA GLY A 185 -4.59 5.86 14.43
C GLY A 185 -3.07 5.98 14.65
N GLY A 186 -2.29 5.87 13.57
CA GLY A 186 -0.82 5.92 13.63
C GLY A 186 -0.24 7.26 14.09
N PHE A 187 -0.97 8.36 13.85
CA PHE A 187 -0.51 9.73 14.17
C PHE A 187 -1.30 10.38 15.32
N SER A 188 -2.08 9.60 16.07
CA SER A 188 -2.90 10.08 17.18
C SER A 188 -2.10 10.85 18.25
N SER A 189 -0.91 10.37 18.62
CA SER A 189 0.00 11.06 19.55
C SER A 189 0.45 12.42 19.03
N LEU A 190 0.78 12.50 17.73
CA LEU A 190 1.20 13.75 17.08
C LEU A 190 0.05 14.77 17.05
N PHE A 191 -1.20 14.33 16.82
CA PHE A 191 -2.36 15.22 16.89
C PHE A 191 -2.59 15.77 18.30
N ILE A 192 -2.45 14.92 19.32
CA ILE A 192 -2.54 15.37 20.72
C ILE A 192 -1.43 16.38 21.03
N TRP A 193 -0.22 16.16 20.51
CA TRP A 193 0.91 17.08 20.66
C TRP A 193 0.62 18.45 20.04
N PHE A 194 0.15 18.49 18.79
CA PHE A 194 -0.26 19.73 18.13
C PHE A 194 -1.36 20.48 18.90
N ALA A 195 -2.34 19.76 19.43
CA ALA A 195 -3.41 20.34 20.23
C ALA A 195 -2.89 20.89 21.57
N SER A 196 -2.04 20.13 22.27
CA SER A 196 -1.53 20.47 23.60
C SER A 196 -0.59 21.68 23.56
N LEU A 197 0.25 21.76 22.53
CA LEU A 197 1.14 22.90 22.29
C LEU A 197 0.47 24.05 21.53
N ARG A 198 -0.83 23.94 21.22
CA ARG A 198 -1.63 24.95 20.54
C ARG A 198 -1.00 25.41 19.22
N TYR A 199 -0.54 24.46 18.40
CA TYR A 199 0.00 24.77 17.08
C TYR A 199 -1.10 25.44 16.24
N PRO A 200 -0.82 26.59 15.59
CA PRO A 200 -1.75 27.19 14.65
C PRO A 200 -1.94 26.26 13.45
N PHE A 201 -3.13 26.30 12.85
CA PHE A 201 -3.47 25.44 11.70
C PHE A 201 -2.46 25.56 10.54
N SER A 202 -1.92 26.77 10.32
CA SER A 202 -0.87 27.01 9.33
C SER A 202 0.42 26.22 9.59
N GLN A 203 0.80 26.01 10.86
CA GLN A 203 1.97 25.19 11.18
C GLN A 203 1.68 23.69 11.03
N ILE A 204 0.46 23.24 11.33
CA ILE A 204 0.07 21.84 11.17
C ILE A 204 0.11 21.44 9.68
N ILE A 205 -0.50 22.24 8.80
CA ILE A 205 -0.55 21.95 7.35
C ILE A 205 0.80 22.13 6.65
N ASN A 206 1.79 22.73 7.31
CA ASN A 206 3.18 22.82 6.83
C ASN A 206 4.14 21.92 7.64
N ASN A 207 3.62 21.14 8.60
CA ASN A 207 4.47 20.25 9.39
C ASN A 207 4.98 19.11 8.51
N LYS A 208 6.29 18.92 8.51
CA LYS A 208 6.98 17.98 7.61
C LYS A 208 6.51 16.54 7.77
N ILE A 209 6.33 16.07 9.01
CA ILE A 209 5.88 14.71 9.30
C ILE A 209 4.44 14.52 8.84
N PHE A 210 3.56 15.47 9.20
CA PHE A 210 2.15 15.43 8.84
C PHE A 210 1.95 15.48 7.32
N VAL A 211 2.56 16.44 6.62
CA VAL A 211 2.42 16.60 5.17
C VAL A 211 3.01 15.41 4.44
N GLY A 212 4.18 14.92 4.85
CA GLY A 212 4.81 13.75 4.23
C GLY A 212 3.89 12.52 4.26
N GLN A 213 3.32 12.24 5.43
CA GLN A 213 2.38 11.13 5.56
C GLN A 213 1.06 11.37 4.82
N LEU A 214 0.51 12.58 4.91
CA LEU A 214 -0.74 12.92 4.23
C LEU A 214 -0.60 12.75 2.71
N LEU A 215 0.53 13.17 2.13
CA LEU A 215 0.82 12.95 0.72
C LEU A 215 0.88 11.45 0.38
N GLN A 216 1.52 10.62 1.21
CA GLN A 216 1.54 9.16 0.99
C GLN A 216 0.13 8.56 1.00
N VAL A 217 -0.70 8.94 1.97
CA VAL A 217 -2.08 8.45 2.09
C VAL A 217 -2.92 8.90 0.90
N LEU A 218 -2.81 10.16 0.48
CA LEU A 218 -3.51 10.68 -0.69
C LEU A 218 -3.08 9.98 -1.98
N ILE A 219 -1.79 9.69 -2.15
CA ILE A 219 -1.30 8.94 -3.32
C ILE A 219 -1.83 7.50 -3.28
N SER A 220 -1.82 6.83 -2.12
CA SER A 220 -2.42 5.50 -1.98
C SER A 220 -3.92 5.51 -2.27
N ALA A 221 -4.64 6.55 -1.85
CA ALA A 221 -6.06 6.72 -2.16
C ALA A 221 -6.31 6.88 -3.67
N ILE A 222 -5.53 7.74 -4.33
CA ILE A 222 -5.57 7.92 -5.80
C ILE A 222 -5.25 6.60 -6.50
N ALA A 223 -4.25 5.85 -6.00
CA ALA A 223 -3.88 4.55 -6.53
C ALA A 223 -5.06 3.58 -6.54
N VAL A 224 -5.81 3.48 -5.43
CA VAL A 224 -6.99 2.64 -5.33
C VAL A 224 -8.08 3.09 -6.31
N VAL A 225 -8.39 4.39 -6.33
CA VAL A 225 -9.42 4.94 -7.23
C VAL A 225 -9.11 4.66 -8.70
N LEU A 226 -7.84 4.68 -9.11
CA LEU A 226 -7.42 4.34 -10.47
C LEU A 226 -7.38 2.82 -10.71
N THR A 227 -7.05 2.02 -9.70
CA THR A 227 -6.94 0.57 -9.80
C THR A 227 -8.29 -0.09 -10.10
N VAL A 228 -9.38 0.43 -9.54
CA VAL A 228 -10.72 -0.12 -9.73
C VAL A 228 -11.18 -0.13 -11.20
N PRO A 229 -11.22 1.02 -11.92
CA PRO A 229 -11.61 1.04 -13.33
C PRO A 229 -10.59 0.30 -14.21
N MET A 230 -9.30 0.38 -13.91
CA MET A 230 -8.26 -0.33 -14.67
C MET A 230 -8.44 -1.85 -14.58
N THR A 231 -8.66 -2.38 -13.38
CA THR A 231 -8.88 -3.82 -13.20
C THR A 231 -10.17 -4.27 -13.88
N THR A 232 -11.23 -3.47 -13.76
CA THR A 232 -12.51 -3.73 -14.47
C THR A 232 -12.28 -3.86 -15.97
N CYS A 233 -11.53 -2.93 -16.57
CA CYS A 233 -11.20 -2.94 -18.01
C CYS A 233 -10.34 -4.16 -18.42
N VAL A 234 -9.33 -4.51 -17.63
CA VAL A 234 -8.47 -5.67 -17.90
C VAL A 234 -9.26 -6.99 -17.83
N VAL A 235 -10.18 -7.11 -16.88
CA VAL A 235 -11.02 -8.31 -16.73
C VAL A 235 -12.03 -8.42 -17.87
N THR A 236 -12.72 -7.32 -18.25
CA THR A 236 -13.70 -7.33 -19.35
C THR A 236 -13.06 -7.66 -20.70
N THR A 237 -11.90 -7.06 -21.00
CA THR A 237 -11.16 -7.33 -22.25
C THR A 237 -10.69 -8.79 -22.34
N ARG A 238 -10.25 -9.39 -21.23
CA ARG A 238 -9.86 -10.80 -21.18
C ARG A 238 -11.05 -11.74 -21.42
N HIS A 239 -12.19 -11.50 -20.78
CA HIS A 239 -13.40 -12.31 -21.01
C HIS A 239 -13.93 -12.18 -22.44
N ALA A 240 -13.87 -10.99 -23.03
CA ALA A 240 -14.23 -10.78 -24.44
C ALA A 240 -13.34 -11.58 -25.40
N HIS A 241 -12.06 -11.73 -25.08
CA HIS A 241 -11.12 -12.53 -25.88
C HIS A 241 -11.36 -14.04 -25.74
N GLN A 242 -11.74 -14.50 -24.53
CA GLN A 242 -12.08 -15.90 -24.28
C GLN A 242 -13.39 -16.34 -24.95
N ARG A 243 -14.38 -15.44 -25.12
CA ARG A 243 -15.63 -15.74 -25.84
C ARG A 243 -15.48 -15.84 -27.37
N LYS A 244 -14.35 -15.37 -27.93
CA LYS A 244 -14.06 -15.41 -29.38
C LYS A 244 -13.25 -16.65 -29.80
N LYS A 245 -12.73 -17.42 -28.84
CA LYS A 245 -12.08 -18.72 -29.08
C LYS A 245 -13.09 -19.84 -28.85
#